data_AF-A0A970AVK9-F1
#
_entry.id   AF-A0A970AVK9-F1
#
_cell.length_a   1.000
_cell.length_b   1.000
_cell.length_c   1.000
_cell.angle_alpha   90.00
_cell.angle_beta   90.00
_cell.angle_gamma   90.00
#
_symmetry.space_group_name_H-M   'P 1'
#
loop_
_entity.id
_entity.type
_entity.pdbx_description
1 polymer ?
#
loop_
_entity_poly.entity_id
_entity_poly.type
_entity_poly.pdbx_seq_one_letter_code
_entity_poly.pdbx_strand_id
1 'polypeptide(L)'
;MGNDSKRYSNKKYLCIGLDFDHEKLPTRELQNLNPFDAIYEFNSQVIESSKEFAACFKLNFWYYSAYGIEGFRGLATTIEYIKNNTKDIPIILDVKFNDIQKNC
;
A
#
# COMPACT_ATOMS: atom_id res chain seq x y z
N MET A 1 -23.05 13.57 5.27
CA MET A 1 -23.04 12.65 6.42
C MET A 1 -22.47 11.33 5.92
N GLY A 2 -21.23 11.01 6.32
CA GLY A 2 -20.42 9.94 5.73
C GLY A 2 -20.97 8.54 6.01
N ASN A 3 -20.66 7.61 5.12
CA ASN A 3 -21.14 6.23 5.07
C ASN A 3 -20.51 5.33 6.17
N ASP A 4 -20.21 5.89 7.34
CA ASP A 4 -19.39 5.26 8.39
C ASP A 4 -20.06 4.03 9.00
N SER A 5 -21.39 3.98 8.98
CA SER A 5 -22.19 2.82 9.43
C SER A 5 -21.95 1.56 8.58
N LYS A 6 -21.53 1.69 7.33
CA LYS A 6 -21.24 0.56 6.42
C LYS A 6 -19.85 -0.06 6.62
N ARG A 7 -18.90 0.66 7.22
CA ARG A 7 -17.53 0.15 7.42
C ARG A 7 -17.47 -0.88 8.55
N TYR A 8 -18.12 -0.59 9.68
CA TYR A 8 -18.13 -1.49 10.83
C TYR A 8 -19.10 -2.68 10.68
N SER A 9 -20.11 -2.57 9.79
CA SER A 9 -21.04 -3.68 9.54
C SER A 9 -20.37 -4.90 8.91
N ASN A 10 -19.27 -4.71 8.18
CA ASN A 10 -18.59 -5.77 7.46
C ASN A 10 -17.67 -6.63 8.35
N LYS A 11 -17.53 -6.28 9.66
CA LYS A 11 -16.72 -7.01 10.66
C LYS A 11 -15.30 -7.36 10.19
N LYS A 12 -14.70 -6.51 9.35
CA LYS A 12 -13.30 -6.64 8.93
C LYS A 12 -12.42 -5.92 9.94
N TYR A 13 -11.40 -6.61 10.45
CA TYR A 13 -10.46 -6.07 11.44
C TYR A 13 -9.00 -6.20 11.00
N LEU A 14 -8.74 -6.80 9.84
CA LEU A 14 -7.39 -7.07 9.34
C LEU A 14 -6.84 -5.86 8.59
N CYS A 15 -5.74 -5.29 9.08
CA CYS A 15 -4.97 -4.33 8.29
C CYS A 15 -3.84 -5.06 7.56
N ILE A 16 -3.76 -4.88 6.25
CA ILE A 16 -2.81 -5.58 5.40
C ILE A 16 -1.63 -4.65 5.12
N GLY A 17 -0.43 -5.11 5.46
CA GLY A 17 0.82 -4.41 5.18
C GLY A 17 1.26 -4.61 3.73
N LEU A 18 1.60 -3.53 3.04
CA LEU A 18 2.23 -3.53 1.72
C LEU A 18 3.65 -3.01 1.89
N ASP A 19 4.50 -3.89 2.40
CA ASP A 19 5.88 -3.60 2.80
C ASP A 19 6.83 -4.28 1.79
N PHE A 20 7.10 -3.60 0.67
CA PHE A 20 7.89 -4.16 -0.43
C PHE A 20 9.36 -4.33 -0.07
N ASP A 21 9.84 -5.56 -0.05
CA ASP A 21 11.23 -5.92 0.20
C ASP A 21 11.71 -6.83 -0.93
N HIS A 22 12.60 -6.32 -1.77
CA HIS A 22 13.04 -7.00 -2.99
C HIS A 22 13.67 -8.38 -2.71
N GLU A 23 14.39 -8.53 -1.59
CA GLU A 23 15.03 -9.80 -1.22
C GLU A 23 14.01 -10.86 -0.79
N LYS A 24 12.81 -10.43 -0.38
CA LYS A 24 11.73 -11.31 0.09
C LYS A 24 10.66 -11.58 -0.97
N LEU A 25 10.88 -11.13 -2.20
CA LEU A 25 9.95 -11.39 -3.28
C LEU A 25 9.83 -12.91 -3.54
N PRO A 26 8.60 -13.41 -3.77
CA PRO A 26 8.34 -14.84 -3.82
C PRO A 26 8.87 -15.53 -5.08
N THR A 27 9.16 -14.77 -6.14
CA THR A 27 9.54 -15.31 -7.44
C THR A 27 10.74 -14.57 -8.02
N ARG A 28 11.55 -15.28 -8.81
CA ARG A 28 12.71 -14.69 -9.51
C ARG A 28 12.27 -13.72 -10.60
N GLU A 29 11.11 -13.97 -11.19
CA GLU A 29 10.48 -13.10 -12.19
C GLU A 29 10.27 -11.70 -11.62
N LEU A 30 9.72 -11.58 -10.41
CA LEU A 30 9.53 -10.30 -9.73
C LEU A 30 10.87 -9.65 -9.34
N GLN A 31 11.86 -10.45 -8.95
CA GLN A 31 13.21 -9.96 -8.61
C GLN A 31 13.98 -9.41 -9.82
N ASN A 32 13.65 -9.84 -11.03
CA ASN A 32 14.32 -9.37 -12.25
C ASN A 32 13.70 -8.09 -12.83
N LEU A 33 12.58 -7.62 -12.30
CA LEU A 33 11.94 -6.37 -12.72
C LEU A 33 12.70 -5.16 -12.17
N ASN A 34 12.55 -4.02 -12.84
CA ASN A 34 12.97 -2.75 -12.24
C ASN A 34 12.11 -2.45 -10.98
N PRO A 35 12.59 -1.60 -10.05
CA PRO A 35 11.90 -1.37 -8.78
C PRO A 35 10.44 -0.95 -8.92
N PHE A 36 10.12 -0.07 -9.87
CA PHE A 36 8.75 0.40 -10.09
C PHE A 36 7.82 -0.76 -10.46
N ASP A 37 8.18 -1.54 -11.48
CA ASP A 37 7.37 -2.66 -11.95
C ASP A 37 7.26 -3.75 -10.88
N ALA A 38 8.35 -4.04 -10.16
CA ALA A 38 8.35 -5.01 -9.07
C ALA A 38 7.40 -4.61 -7.94
N ILE A 39 7.43 -3.35 -7.52
CA ILE A 39 6.55 -2.80 -6.48
C ILE A 39 5.09 -2.90 -6.92
N TYR A 40 4.80 -2.42 -8.14
CA TYR A 40 3.44 -2.39 -8.66
C TYR A 40 2.84 -3.79 -8.77
N GLU A 41 3.58 -4.72 -9.36
CA GLU A 41 3.11 -6.09 -9.58
C GLU A 41 2.91 -6.82 -8.25
N PHE A 42 3.89 -6.75 -7.34
CA PHE A 42 3.78 -7.38 -6.02
C PHE A 42 2.59 -6.82 -5.23
N ASN A 43 2.48 -5.50 -5.10
CA ASN A 43 1.40 -4.89 -4.33
C ASN A 43 0.03 -5.16 -4.95
N SER A 44 -0.11 -5.09 -6.27
CA SER A 44 -1.39 -5.34 -6.95
C SER A 44 -1.87 -6.77 -6.73
N GLN A 45 -0.97 -7.76 -6.78
CA GLN A 45 -1.29 -9.16 -6.47
C GLN A 45 -1.74 -9.34 -5.02
N VAL A 46 -1.04 -8.73 -4.06
CA VAL A 46 -1.43 -8.78 -2.64
C VAL A 46 -2.80 -8.12 -2.45
N ILE A 47 -3.05 -6.95 -3.05
CA ILE A 47 -4.33 -6.26 -2.95
C ILE A 47 -5.46 -7.11 -3.53
N GLU A 48 -5.29 -7.65 -4.74
CA GLU A 48 -6.34 -8.41 -5.43
C GLU A 48 -6.74 -9.66 -4.64
N SER A 49 -5.73 -10.40 -4.13
CA SER A 49 -5.95 -11.62 -3.36
C SER A 49 -6.51 -11.39 -1.96
N SER A 50 -6.48 -10.15 -1.45
CA SER A 50 -6.75 -9.89 -0.02
C SER A 50 -7.77 -8.78 0.29
N LYS A 51 -8.17 -7.98 -0.71
CA LYS A 51 -9.14 -6.87 -0.56
C LYS A 51 -10.47 -7.28 0.07
N GLU A 52 -10.89 -8.54 -0.11
CA GLU A 52 -12.12 -9.06 0.51
C GLU A 52 -12.02 -9.18 2.03
N PHE A 53 -10.83 -9.32 2.59
CA PHE A 53 -10.60 -9.43 4.04
C PHE A 53 -10.08 -8.13 4.66
N ALA A 54 -9.56 -7.21 3.84
CA ALA A 54 -8.92 -5.98 4.28
C ALA A 54 -9.90 -4.99 4.92
N ALA A 55 -9.60 -4.58 6.16
CA ALA A 55 -10.15 -3.41 6.82
C ALA A 55 -9.37 -2.14 6.45
N CYS A 56 -8.07 -2.26 6.17
CA CYS A 56 -7.21 -1.21 5.61
C CYS A 56 -6.00 -1.81 4.89
N PHE A 57 -5.39 -1.00 4.02
CA PHE A 57 -4.04 -1.23 3.54
C PHE A 57 -3.09 -0.23 4.19
N LYS A 58 -1.97 -0.71 4.72
CA LYS A 58 -0.92 0.10 5.33
C LYS A 58 0.36 -0.01 4.51
N LEU A 59 0.81 1.10 3.95
CA LEU A 59 2.06 1.18 3.20
C LEU A 59 3.12 1.81 4.10
N ASN A 60 4.20 1.10 4.39
CA ASN A 60 5.31 1.66 5.16
C ASN A 60 6.28 2.40 4.24
N PHE A 61 6.38 3.72 4.44
CA PHE A 61 7.12 4.64 3.59
C PHE A 61 8.58 4.25 3.35
N TRP A 62 9.25 3.67 4.36
CA TRP A 62 10.68 3.37 4.31
C TRP A 62 11.03 2.39 3.20
N TYR A 63 10.21 1.35 3.01
CA TYR A 63 10.40 0.34 1.97
C TYR A 63 10.40 0.94 0.56
N TYR A 64 9.56 1.94 0.31
CA TYR A 64 9.48 2.61 -0.98
C TYR A 64 10.65 3.59 -1.16
N SER A 65 11.00 4.35 -0.12
CA SER A 65 12.07 5.36 -0.19
C SER A 65 13.45 4.76 -0.51
N ALA A 66 13.69 3.49 -0.16
CA ALA A 66 14.93 2.78 -0.45
C ALA A 66 15.25 2.69 -1.97
N TYR A 67 14.23 2.81 -2.83
CA TYR A 67 14.36 2.71 -4.29
C TYR A 67 14.28 4.08 -5.00
N GLY A 68 14.39 5.18 -4.26
CA GLY A 68 14.38 6.54 -4.82
C GLY A 68 13.09 6.87 -5.59
N ILE A 69 13.23 7.55 -6.74
CA ILE A 69 12.08 8.02 -7.52
C ILE A 69 11.18 6.88 -8.01
N GLU A 70 11.77 5.75 -8.40
CA GLU A 70 11.01 4.59 -8.88
C GLU A 70 10.22 3.95 -7.73
N GLY A 71 10.78 3.95 -6.53
CA GLY A 71 10.05 3.57 -5.31
C GLY A 71 8.86 4.46 -5.03
N PHE A 72 9.02 5.78 -5.14
CA PHE A 72 7.92 6.73 -4.95
C PHE A 72 6.86 6.66 -6.06
N ARG A 73 7.26 6.40 -7.31
CA ARG A 73 6.32 6.14 -8.40
C ARG A 73 5.52 4.88 -8.11
N GLY A 74 6.18 3.80 -7.67
CA GLY A 74 5.51 2.55 -7.27
C GLY A 74 4.53 2.76 -6.11
N LEU A 75 4.92 3.56 -5.10
CA LEU A 75 4.04 3.95 -3.99
C LEU A 75 2.80 4.70 -4.48
N ALA A 76 2.97 5.74 -5.28
CA ALA A 76 1.89 6.57 -5.81
C ALA A 76 0.92 5.74 -6.67
N THR A 77 1.45 4.93 -7.58
CA THR A 77 0.64 4.03 -8.43
C THR A 77 -0.08 2.98 -7.59
N THR A 78 0.54 2.44 -6.55
CA THR A 78 -0.14 1.51 -5.61
C THR A 78 -1.33 2.19 -4.93
N ILE A 79 -1.16 3.43 -4.46
CA ILE A 79 -2.25 4.21 -3.82
C ILE A 79 -3.40 4.44 -4.82
N GLU A 80 -3.09 4.81 -6.06
CA GLU A 80 -4.09 4.97 -7.12
C GLU A 80 -4.80 3.66 -7.42
N TYR A 81 -4.06 2.55 -7.51
CA TYR A 81 -4.62 1.22 -7.71
C TYR A 81 -5.61 0.86 -6.60
N ILE A 82 -5.26 1.08 -5.32
CA ILE A 82 -6.17 0.81 -4.19
C ILE A 82 -7.43 1.67 -4.31
N LYS A 83 -7.30 2.98 -4.59
CA LYS A 83 -8.44 3.90 -4.74
C LYS A 83 -9.39 3.48 -5.86
N ASN A 84 -8.85 3.00 -6.97
CA ASN A 84 -9.62 2.63 -8.15
C ASN A 84 -10.28 1.25 -8.01
N ASN A 85 -9.63 0.31 -7.31
CA ASN A 85 -10.07 -1.09 -7.25
C ASN A 85 -10.74 -1.50 -5.94
N THR A 86 -10.60 -0.70 -4.87
CA THR A 86 -11.14 -1.04 -3.55
C THR A 86 -11.98 0.12 -3.00
N LYS A 87 -13.27 0.09 -3.34
CA LYS A 87 -14.21 1.09 -2.84
C LYS A 87 -14.28 1.02 -1.31
N ASP A 88 -14.16 2.17 -0.66
CA ASP A 88 -14.33 2.36 0.78
C ASP A 88 -13.27 1.70 1.70
N ILE A 89 -12.19 1.09 1.17
CA ILE A 89 -11.07 0.59 1.99
C ILE A 89 -10.10 1.74 2.31
N PRO A 90 -9.88 2.10 3.60
CA PRO A 90 -8.89 3.08 4.01
C PRO A 90 -7.46 2.70 3.62
N ILE A 91 -6.67 3.74 3.34
CA ILE A 91 -5.23 3.65 3.09
C ILE A 91 -4.52 4.38 4.23
N ILE A 92 -3.55 3.73 4.86
CA ILE A 92 -2.69 4.30 5.89
C ILE A 92 -1.27 4.36 5.32
N LEU A 93 -0.71 5.56 5.23
CA LEU A 93 0.71 5.72 4.91
C LEU A 93 1.49 5.81 6.23
N ASP A 94 2.18 4.74 6.59
CA ASP A 94 2.98 4.64 7.81
C ASP A 94 4.35 5.28 7.58
N VAL A 95 4.43 6.57 7.88
CA VAL A 95 5.63 7.41 7.71
C VAL A 95 6.43 7.60 8.98
N LYS A 96 5.81 7.41 10.15
CA LYS A 96 6.37 7.78 11.47
C LYS A 96 6.96 9.21 11.47
N PHE A 97 6.35 10.10 10.70
CA PHE A 97 6.82 11.47 10.53
C PHE A 97 6.56 12.24 11.83
N ASN A 98 7.62 12.79 12.39
CA ASN A 98 7.57 13.62 13.59
C ASN A 98 8.56 14.76 13.38
N ASP A 99 8.05 15.92 12.99
CA ASP A 99 8.82 17.12 12.75
C ASP A 99 8.19 18.29 13.52
N ILE A 100 8.99 19.31 13.82
CA ILE A 100 8.52 20.52 14.46
C ILE A 100 7.92 21.45 13.40
N GLN A 101 6.75 21.99 13.71
CA GLN A 101 5.99 22.81 12.78
C GLN A 101 6.80 24.02 12.29
N LYS A 102 6.94 24.17 10.96
CA LYS A 102 7.32 25.45 10.34
C LYS A 102 6.39 25.94 9.22
N ASN A 103 5.53 25.11 8.61
CA ASN A 103 4.59 25.56 7.58
C ASN A 103 3.30 24.73 7.57
N CYS A 104 2.15 25.43 7.57
CA CYS A 104 0.82 24.91 7.25
C CYS A 104 0.60 24.94 5.74
#